data_AF-A0A1C5MFH5-F1
#
_entry.id   AF-A0A1C5MFH5-F1
#
_cell.length_a   1.000
_cell.length_b   1.000
_cell.length_c   1.000
_cell.angle_alpha   90.00
_cell.angle_beta   90.00
_cell.angle_gamma   90.00
#
_symmetry.space_group_name_H-M   'P 1'
#
loop_
_entity.id
_entity.type
_entity.pdbx_description
1 polymer ?
#
loop_
_entity_poly.entity_id
_entity_poly.type
_entity_poly.pdbx_seq_one_letter_code
_entity_poly.pdbx_strand_id
1 'polypeptide(L)'
;MSQINYILKGRYWNTYIHSKGGKLYVNHTPLDKTMISSYEVLDETNKNKYSFLKGAIGAAVFGGIGVVAGIGGKHQKEYMIVVHWSKYPAMEMESLICLDDKFYKVFVQSMF
;
A
#
# COMPACT_ATOMS: atom_id res chain seq x y z
N MET A 1 -2.24 10.64 12.89
CA MET A 1 -1.89 9.21 13.01
C MET A 1 -1.46 8.74 11.63
N SER A 2 -0.27 8.19 11.46
CA SER A 2 0.07 7.51 10.20
C SER A 2 -0.83 6.27 10.08
N GLN A 3 -1.59 6.16 9.00
CA GLN A 3 -2.44 4.99 8.75
C GLN A 3 -1.58 3.90 8.10
N ILE A 4 -1.12 2.95 8.91
CA ILE A 4 -0.31 1.79 8.49
C ILE A 4 -1.23 0.58 8.27
N ASN A 5 -0.87 -0.30 7.34
CA ASN A 5 -1.69 -1.44 6.89
C ASN A 5 -3.06 -0.96 6.37
N TYR A 6 -3.01 -0.02 5.43
CA TYR A 6 -4.15 0.79 5.04
C TYR A 6 -4.15 1.19 3.57
N ILE A 7 -5.34 1.31 2.97
CA ILE A 7 -5.51 1.86 1.63
C ILE A 7 -5.64 3.39 1.70
N LEU A 8 -4.58 4.07 1.28
CA LEU A 8 -4.47 5.53 1.35
C LEU A 8 -5.24 6.23 0.24
N LYS A 9 -5.32 5.63 -0.96
CA LYS A 9 -6.03 6.13 -2.15
C LYS A 9 -6.38 4.99 -3.10
N GLY A 10 -7.34 5.24 -4.01
CA GLY A 10 -7.73 4.30 -5.04
C GLY A 10 -8.84 3.35 -4.58
N ARG A 11 -9.02 2.25 -5.30
CA ARG A 11 -10.02 1.22 -4.96
C ARG A 11 -9.85 0.73 -3.51
N TYR A 12 -10.97 0.60 -2.80
CA TYR A 12 -11.03 0.34 -1.35
C TYR A 12 -10.44 1.47 -0.49
N TRP A 13 -10.46 2.71 -0.97
CA TRP A 13 -10.00 3.89 -0.21
C TRP A 13 -10.57 3.93 1.20
N ASN A 14 -9.72 4.35 2.14
CA ASN A 14 -10.10 4.58 3.53
C ASN A 14 -10.47 3.28 4.27
N THR A 15 -9.79 2.18 3.95
CA THR A 15 -10.02 0.84 4.53
C THR A 15 -8.74 0.22 5.07
N TYR A 16 -8.83 -0.47 6.21
CA TYR A 16 -7.74 -1.24 6.79
C TYR A 16 -7.54 -2.58 6.09
N ILE A 17 -6.29 -3.03 6.07
CA ILE A 17 -5.90 -4.35 5.60
C ILE A 17 -5.80 -5.26 6.82
N HIS A 18 -6.35 -6.46 6.69
CA HIS A 18 -6.35 -7.47 7.74
C HIS A 18 -5.58 -8.70 7.28
N SER A 19 -4.84 -9.32 8.21
CA SER A 19 -4.19 -10.61 7.98
C SER A 19 -5.03 -11.74 8.57
N LYS A 20 -5.31 -12.78 7.77
CA LYS A 20 -6.02 -13.98 8.20
C LYS A 20 -5.45 -15.19 7.47
N GLY A 21 -5.09 -16.24 8.20
CA GLY A 21 -4.63 -17.51 7.62
C GLY A 21 -3.42 -17.37 6.67
N GLY A 22 -2.48 -16.46 6.98
CA GLY A 22 -1.30 -16.24 6.14
C GLY A 22 -1.56 -15.45 4.85
N LYS A 23 -2.75 -14.86 4.70
CA LYS A 23 -3.10 -13.99 3.57
C LYS A 23 -3.54 -12.61 4.06
N LEU A 24 -3.47 -11.64 3.16
CA LEU A 24 -3.98 -10.29 3.40
C LEU A 24 -5.32 -10.10 2.71
N TYR A 25 -6.20 -9.32 3.35
CA TYR A 25 -7.53 -9.00 2.87
C TYR A 25 -7.85 -7.53 3.05
N VAL A 26 -8.57 -6.97 2.09
CA VAL A 26 -9.25 -5.68 2.19
C VAL A 26 -10.72 -5.89 1.82
N ASN A 27 -11.64 -5.50 2.70
CA ASN A 27 -13.09 -5.65 2.48
C ASN A 27 -13.48 -7.04 1.88
N HIS A 28 -13.08 -8.13 2.56
CA HIS A 28 -13.28 -9.52 2.12
C HIS A 28 -12.59 -9.94 0.81
N THR A 29 -11.86 -9.05 0.16
CA THR A 29 -11.11 -9.33 -1.08
C THR A 29 -9.67 -9.68 -0.73
N PRO A 30 -9.12 -10.83 -1.19
CA PRO A 30 -7.72 -11.17 -0.95
C PRO A 30 -6.78 -10.24 -1.72
N LEU A 31 -5.65 -9.87 -1.11
CA LEU A 31 -4.54 -9.19 -1.78
C LEU A 31 -3.54 -10.25 -2.26
N ASP A 32 -3.84 -10.87 -3.39
CA ASP A 32 -2.99 -11.89 -4.03
C ASP A 32 -3.02 -11.75 -5.56
N LYS A 33 -2.23 -12.58 -6.25
CA LYS A 33 -2.10 -12.57 -7.71
C LYS A 33 -3.41 -12.79 -8.49
N THR A 34 -4.48 -13.27 -7.84
CA THR A 34 -5.78 -13.43 -8.50
C THR A 34 -6.49 -12.10 -8.66
N MET A 35 -6.26 -11.17 -7.73
CA MET A 35 -6.89 -9.85 -7.68
C MET A 35 -5.94 -8.72 -8.09
N ILE A 36 -4.63 -8.95 -8.06
CA ILE A 36 -3.61 -7.93 -8.36
C ILE A 36 -2.80 -8.38 -9.58
N SER A 37 -2.77 -7.55 -10.61
CA SER A 37 -2.04 -7.82 -11.85
C SER A 37 -0.56 -7.50 -11.73
N SER A 38 -0.24 -6.43 -11.02
CA SER A 38 1.13 -5.97 -10.78
C SER A 38 1.17 -5.05 -9.57
N TYR A 39 2.35 -4.85 -9.01
CA TYR A 39 2.58 -3.83 -7.99
C TYR A 39 3.93 -3.16 -8.21
N GLU A 40 4.04 -1.90 -7.79
CA GLU A 40 5.29 -1.13 -7.77
C GLU A 40 5.51 -0.62 -6.35
N VAL A 41 6.73 -0.80 -5.83
CA VAL A 41 7.14 -0.22 -4.55
C VAL A 41 7.55 1.22 -4.82
N LEU A 42 6.99 2.17 -4.08
CA LEU A 42 7.30 3.58 -4.26
C LEU A 42 8.61 3.96 -3.58
N ASP A 43 9.40 4.75 -4.29
CA ASP A 43 10.63 5.36 -3.85
C ASP A 43 10.74 6.79 -4.43
N GLU A 44 11.91 7.41 -4.25
CA GLU A 44 12.16 8.80 -4.63
C GLU A 44 12.17 8.98 -6.15
N THR A 45 12.49 7.92 -6.88
CA THR A 45 12.68 7.90 -8.33
C THR A 45 11.37 7.72 -9.07
N ASN A 46 10.42 6.97 -8.50
CA ASN A 46 9.18 6.61 -9.19
C ASN A 46 7.91 7.29 -8.63
N LYS A 47 7.95 7.93 -7.46
CA LYS A 47 6.79 8.63 -6.86
C LYS A 47 6.14 9.67 -7.79
N ASN A 48 6.92 10.27 -8.68
CA ASN A 48 6.45 11.29 -9.62
C ASN A 48 5.68 10.73 -10.82
N LYS A 49 5.72 9.41 -11.04
CA LYS A 49 5.00 8.73 -12.14
C LYS A 49 3.48 8.81 -11.96
N TYR A 50 3.00 8.78 -10.71
CA TYR A 50 1.58 8.68 -10.41
C TYR A 50 0.97 10.05 -10.12
N SER A 51 0.10 10.52 -11.03
CA SER A 51 -0.55 11.83 -10.90
C SER A 51 -1.43 11.97 -9.64
N PHE A 52 -2.05 10.87 -9.17
CA PHE A 52 -2.83 10.88 -7.91
C PHE A 52 -1.97 11.08 -6.66
N LEU A 53 -0.66 10.80 -6.75
CA LEU A 53 0.29 11.06 -5.68
C LEU A 53 0.72 12.53 -5.64
N LYS A 54 0.73 13.24 -6.77
CA LYS A 54 1.18 14.65 -6.83
C LYS A 54 0.37 15.60 -5.93
N GLY A 55 -0.89 15.28 -5.64
CA GLY A 55 -1.75 16.02 -4.70
C GLY A 55 -1.81 15.44 -3.29
N ALA A 56 -1.41 14.19 -3.08
CA ALA A 56 -1.50 13.48 -1.80
C ALA A 56 -0.14 13.35 -1.07
N ILE A 57 0.97 13.49 -1.80
CA ILE A 57 2.32 13.62 -1.25
C ILE A 57 2.48 15.06 -0.73
N GLY A 58 1.75 15.39 0.33
CA GLY A 58 2.21 16.44 1.23
C GLY A 58 3.53 16.01 1.88
N ALA A 59 4.34 16.97 2.31
CA ALA A 59 5.69 16.80 2.89
C ALA A 59 5.83 15.82 4.09
N ALA A 60 4.76 15.13 4.48
CA ALA A 60 4.69 14.20 5.61
C ALA A 60 4.82 12.72 5.23
N VAL A 61 4.64 12.33 3.95
CA VAL A 61 4.66 10.91 3.54
C VAL A 61 6.09 10.38 3.35
N PHE A 62 7.04 11.25 3.02
CA PHE A 62 8.44 10.90 2.78
C PHE A 62 9.35 11.52 3.84
N GLY A 63 9.12 11.22 5.13
CA GLY A 63 10.07 11.53 6.21
C GLY A 63 11.40 10.75 6.13
N GLY A 64 11.92 10.51 4.93
CA GLY A 64 12.93 9.52 4.60
C GLY A 64 12.27 8.24 4.10
N ILE A 65 12.55 7.84 2.86
CA ILE A 65 12.08 6.57 2.32
C ILE A 65 12.49 5.43 3.25
N GLY A 66 11.50 4.66 3.72
CA GLY A 66 11.69 3.42 4.46
C GLY A 66 11.75 3.53 5.98
N VAL A 67 11.65 4.73 6.57
CA VAL A 67 11.59 4.92 8.02
C VAL A 67 10.60 6.04 8.35
N VAL A 68 9.36 5.69 8.65
CA VAL A 68 8.45 6.63 9.30
C VAL A 68 8.71 6.54 10.79
N ALA A 69 9.22 7.63 11.36
CA ALA A 69 9.31 7.77 12.81
C ALA A 69 7.88 7.93 13.36
N GLY A 70 7.27 6.83 13.79
CA GLY A 70 6.03 6.89 14.56
C GLY A 70 6.22 7.75 15.82
N ILE A 71 5.15 8.40 16.27
CA ILE A 71 5.08 9.11 17.56
C ILE A 71 5.46 8.09 18.66
N GLY A 72 6.71 8.12 19.12
CA GLY A 72 7.26 7.15 20.07
C GLY A 72 8.65 6.56 19.74
N GLY A 73 9.31 6.97 18.66
CA GLY A 73 10.73 6.66 18.43
C GLY A 73 11.07 5.20 18.05
N LYS A 74 10.07 4.33 17.91
CA LYS A 74 10.27 3.01 17.27
C LYS A 74 10.24 3.18 15.76
N HIS A 75 11.40 3.01 15.13
CA HIS A 75 11.53 2.88 13.69
C HIS A 75 10.72 1.67 13.21
N GLN A 76 9.55 1.91 12.62
CA GLN A 76 8.81 0.88 11.91
C GLN A 76 9.11 1.05 10.43
N LYS A 77 9.58 -0.03 9.79
CA LYS A 77 9.82 -0.04 8.36
C LYS A 77 8.47 -0.11 7.66
N GLU A 78 8.16 0.93 6.90
CA GLU A 78 6.92 1.06 6.15
C GLU A 78 7.20 0.97 4.64
N TYR A 79 6.31 0.31 3.92
CA TYR A 79 6.36 0.12 2.48
C TYR A 79 5.12 0.76 1.87
N MET A 80 5.36 1.76 1.02
CA MET A 80 4.31 2.28 0.16
C MET A 80 4.35 1.52 -1.16
N ILE A 81 3.23 0.92 -1.52
CA ILE A 81 3.10 0.20 -2.78
C ILE A 81 1.90 0.74 -3.55
N VAL A 82 2.06 0.84 -4.86
CA VAL A 82 0.95 0.98 -5.79
C VAL A 82 0.61 -0.41 -6.29
N VAL A 83 -0.63 -0.84 -6.09
CA VAL A 83 -1.14 -2.09 -6.66
C VAL A 83 -2.00 -1.77 -7.86
N HIS A 84 -1.88 -2.58 -8.91
CA HIS A 84 -2.74 -2.55 -10.08
C HIS A 84 -3.69 -3.74 -9.98
N TRP A 85 -5.00 -3.49 -9.98
CA TRP A 85 -6.01 -4.53 -9.80
C TRP A 85 -6.31 -5.28 -11.10
N SER A 86 -6.44 -6.59 -10.98
CA SER A 86 -6.95 -7.47 -12.04
C SER A 86 -8.45 -7.21 -12.27
N LYS A 87 -8.82 -7.11 -13.55
CA LYS A 87 -10.12 -6.68 -14.13
C LYS A 87 -11.40 -7.11 -13.38
N TYR A 88 -12.19 -6.11 -12.94
CA TYR A 88 -13.65 -5.95 -13.12
C TYR A 88 -13.94 -4.43 -13.24
N PRO A 89 -14.93 -3.97 -14.03
CA PRO A 89 -14.93 -2.63 -14.59
C PRO A 89 -15.53 -1.58 -13.64
N ALA A 90 -15.20 -0.33 -13.98
CA ALA A 90 -15.67 0.93 -13.42
C ALA A 90 -14.99 1.37 -12.11
N MET A 91 -13.85 2.02 -12.33
CA MET A 91 -13.18 3.04 -11.50
C MET A 91 -12.09 2.55 -10.56
N GLU A 92 -10.94 3.23 -10.71
CA GLU A 92 -9.68 3.11 -9.97
C GLU A 92 -9.01 1.73 -10.11
N MET A 93 -8.30 1.53 -11.22
CA MET A 93 -7.47 0.32 -11.46
C MET A 93 -6.24 0.24 -10.56
N GLU A 94 -6.00 1.26 -9.74
CA GLU A 94 -4.79 1.38 -8.93
C GLU A 94 -5.16 1.80 -7.51
N SER A 95 -4.44 1.26 -6.52
CA SER A 95 -4.54 1.70 -5.13
C SER A 95 -3.18 1.98 -4.54
N LEU A 96 -3.09 3.05 -3.75
CA LEU A 96 -1.96 3.32 -2.89
C LEU A 96 -2.17 2.66 -1.55
N ILE A 97 -1.21 1.83 -1.15
CA ILE A 97 -1.24 1.07 0.08
C ILE A 97 -0.02 1.41 0.92
N CYS A 98 -0.19 1.59 2.22
CA CYS A 98 0.90 1.60 3.20
C CYS A 98 0.86 0.30 4.00
N LEU A 99 1.98 -0.44 4.06
CA LEU A 99 2.14 -1.69 4.80
C LEU A 99 3.32 -1.60 5.76
N ASP A 100 3.23 -2.24 6.92
CA ASP A 100 4.41 -2.53 7.74
C ASP A 100 5.22 -3.70 7.15
N ASP A 101 6.41 -3.94 7.70
CA ASP A 101 7.30 -5.03 7.26
C ASP A 101 6.68 -6.43 7.33
N LYS A 102 5.83 -6.70 8.33
CA LYS A 102 5.17 -8.00 8.47
C LYS A 102 4.13 -8.20 7.36
N PHE A 103 3.29 -7.20 7.13
CA PHE A 103 2.27 -7.25 6.10
C PHE A 103 2.91 -7.26 4.71
N TYR A 104 3.95 -6.46 4.48
CA TYR A 104 4.64 -6.45 3.20
C TYR A 104 5.23 -7.83 2.85
N LYS A 105 5.85 -8.53 3.81
CA LYS A 105 6.35 -9.90 3.58
C LYS A 105 5.24 -10.88 3.18
N VAL A 106 4.08 -10.82 3.86
CA VAL A 106 2.92 -11.65 3.53
C VAL A 106 2.34 -11.28 2.16
N PHE A 107 2.31 -9.99 1.84
CA PHE A 107 1.87 -9.49 0.54
C PHE A 107 2.76 -10.04 -0.59
N VAL A 108 4.08 -9.87 -0.48
CA VAL A 108 5.02 -10.37 -1.50
C VAL A 108 4.88 -11.89 -1.67
N GLN A 109 4.76 -12.65 -0.58
CA GLN A 109 4.50 -14.09 -0.64
C GLN A 109 3.18 -14.44 -1.35
N SER A 110 2.16 -13.59 -1.27
CA SER A 110 0.85 -13.80 -1.91
C SER A 110 0.85 -13.45 -3.40
N MET A 111 1.91 -12.78 -3.89
CA MET A 111 2.06 -12.40 -5.30
C MET A 111 2.76 -13.47 -6.16
N PHE A 112 3.43 -14.46 -5.55
CA PHE A 112 4.09 -15.57 -6.23
C PHE A 112 3.30 -16.87 -6.02
#